data_AF-A0A7R8A2B2-F1
#
_entry.id   AF-A0A7R8A2B2-F1
#
_cell.length_a   1.000
_cell.length_b   1.000
_cell.length_c   1.000
_cell.angle_alpha   90.00
_cell.angle_beta   90.00
_cell.angle_gamma   90.00
#
_symmetry.space_group_name_H-M   'P 1'
#
loop_
_entity.id
_entity.type
_entity.pdbx_description
1 polymer ?
#
loop_
_entity_poly.entity_id
_entity_poly.type
_entity_poly.pdbx_seq_one_letter_code
_entity_poly.pdbx_strand_id
1 'polypeptide(L)'
;MKEVRVSCFPEASEVAIEMIRHALVSPRFANARHVEQIVENAQLSCQRRYLSDSSMDPTILTAEDFSKVWNRVLDVEEEYRKLFSSVTGCGSFVEQLLDDIRIANPTIIGNLDFREQIPLIYIFRGARGTGKASTARRMGEIFHHMRFFATPEVIEYSVSDLVGEYPGDTGLKVLDLFDRALGKVLLIDKVHLLVDTIDH
;
A
#
# COMPACT_ATOMS: atom_id res chain seq x y z
N MET A 1 -23.67 10.93 23.85
CA MET A 1 -22.92 10.97 22.58
C MET A 1 -23.05 12.38 22.05
N LYS A 2 -21.99 13.19 22.05
CA LYS A 2 -22.04 14.53 21.43
C LYS A 2 -21.91 14.31 19.93
N GLU A 3 -22.96 14.59 19.15
CA GLU A 3 -22.83 14.73 17.70
C GLU A 3 -21.89 15.89 17.42
N VAL A 4 -20.63 15.59 17.10
CA VAL A 4 -19.70 16.59 16.60
C VAL A 4 -20.05 16.79 15.13
N ARG A 5 -20.84 17.83 14.83
CA ARG A 5 -21.06 18.27 13.44
C ARG A 5 -19.78 18.92 12.95
N VAL A 6 -19.00 18.16 12.21
CA VAL A 6 -17.81 18.66 11.53
C VAL A 6 -18.22 19.11 10.13
N SER A 7 -18.00 20.39 9.82
CA SER A 7 -18.19 20.93 8.48
C SER A 7 -16.90 20.74 7.69
N CYS A 8 -17.01 20.26 6.46
CA CYS A 8 -15.85 20.04 5.59
C CYS A 8 -16.15 20.53 4.18
N PHE A 9 -15.11 20.94 3.46
CA PHE A 9 -15.21 21.21 2.02
C PHE A 9 -15.48 19.91 1.24
N PRO A 10 -16.14 19.95 0.07
CA PRO A 10 -16.43 18.75 -0.73
C PRO A 10 -15.18 17.89 -0.97
N GLU A 11 -14.05 18.52 -1.28
CA GLU A 11 -12.76 17.85 -1.54
C GLU A 11 -12.24 17.12 -0.30
N ALA A 12 -12.49 17.67 0.91
CA ALA A 12 -12.09 17.04 2.16
C ALA A 12 -12.89 15.77 2.45
N SER A 13 -14.16 15.74 2.03
CA SER A 13 -15.00 14.54 2.16
C SER A 13 -14.54 13.41 1.24
N GLU A 14 -14.04 13.73 0.03
CA GLU A 14 -13.46 12.75 -0.89
C GLU A 14 -12.21 12.10 -0.30
N VAL A 15 -11.29 12.90 0.27
CA VAL A 15 -10.08 12.38 0.94
C VAL A 15 -10.43 11.49 2.13
N ALA A 16 -11.43 11.89 2.91
CA ALA A 16 -11.87 11.12 4.06
C ALA A 16 -12.43 9.75 3.64
N ILE A 17 -13.24 9.71 2.57
CA ILE A 17 -13.77 8.47 2.00
C ILE A 17 -12.63 7.58 1.49
N GLU A 18 -11.63 8.15 0.81
CA GLU A 18 -10.44 7.45 0.33
C GLU A 18 -9.66 6.81 1.49
N MET A 19 -9.42 7.56 2.57
CA MET A 19 -8.74 7.05 3.77
C MET A 19 -9.52 5.92 4.44
N ILE A 20 -10.86 6.01 4.46
CA ILE A 20 -11.72 4.95 5.00
C ILE A 20 -11.68 3.71 4.11
N ARG A 21 -11.72 3.88 2.78
CA ARG A 21 -11.56 2.78 1.82
C ARG A 21 -10.22 2.07 2.00
N HIS A 22 -9.13 2.81 2.23
CA HIS A 22 -7.84 2.21 2.56
C HIS A 22 -7.89 1.41 3.86
N ALA A 23 -8.48 2.00 4.90
CA ALA A 23 -8.61 1.34 6.20
C ALA A 23 -9.40 0.02 6.09
N LEU A 24 -10.38 -0.08 5.16
CA LEU A 24 -11.13 -1.31 4.88
C LEU A 24 -10.26 -2.46 4.34
N VAL A 25 -9.12 -2.16 3.70
CA VAL A 25 -8.20 -3.19 3.18
C VAL A 25 -7.35 -3.80 4.32
N SER A 26 -7.33 -3.17 5.50
CA SER A 26 -6.60 -3.67 6.65
C SER A 26 -7.33 -4.81 7.37
N PRO A 27 -6.66 -5.95 7.65
CA PRO A 27 -7.25 -7.04 8.44
C PRO A 27 -7.54 -6.65 9.90
N ARG A 28 -7.07 -5.47 10.36
CA ARG A 28 -7.35 -4.92 11.69
C ARG A 28 -8.44 -3.83 11.69
N PHE A 29 -9.19 -3.69 10.61
CA PHE A 29 -10.22 -2.65 10.51
C PHE A 29 -11.29 -2.81 11.60
N ALA A 30 -11.28 -1.90 12.57
CA ALA A 30 -12.20 -1.88 13.70
C ALA A 30 -13.43 -0.98 13.45
N ASN A 31 -13.90 -0.89 12.19
CA ASN A 31 -15.03 -0.10 11.74
C ASN A 31 -15.05 1.33 12.32
N ALA A 32 -15.83 1.56 13.38
CA ALA A 32 -16.02 2.87 14.01
C ALA A 32 -14.72 3.49 14.53
N ARG A 33 -13.82 2.71 15.15
CA ARG A 33 -12.59 3.25 15.76
C ARG A 33 -11.64 3.87 14.72
N HIS A 34 -11.53 3.27 13.53
CA HIS A 34 -10.67 3.82 12.48
C HIS A 34 -11.27 5.10 11.88
N VAL A 35 -12.58 5.14 11.70
CA VAL A 35 -13.27 6.36 11.23
C VAL A 35 -13.09 7.49 12.24
N GLU A 36 -13.26 7.22 13.54
CA GLU A 36 -13.01 8.18 14.62
C GLU A 36 -11.56 8.67 14.60
N GLN A 37 -10.58 7.77 14.51
CA GLN A 37 -9.17 8.12 14.44
C GLN A 37 -8.82 9.00 13.24
N ILE A 38 -9.39 8.73 12.06
CA ILE A 38 -9.18 9.55 10.85
C ILE A 38 -9.70 10.98 11.10
N VAL A 39 -10.91 11.11 11.65
CA VAL A 39 -11.52 12.42 11.93
C VAL A 39 -10.76 13.17 13.04
N GLU A 40 -10.37 12.49 14.11
CA GLU A 40 -9.58 13.06 15.21
C GLU A 40 -8.23 13.59 14.71
N ASN A 41 -7.53 12.81 13.88
CA ASN A 41 -6.26 13.24 13.30
C ASN A 41 -6.43 14.46 12.39
N ALA A 42 -7.51 14.51 11.61
CA ALA A 42 -7.82 15.67 10.76
C ALA A 42 -8.11 16.93 11.60
N GLN A 43 -8.86 16.79 12.70
CA GLN A 43 -9.10 17.89 13.64
C GLN A 43 -7.80 18.41 14.28
N LEU A 44 -6.89 17.51 14.66
CA LEU A 44 -5.57 17.89 15.18
C LEU A 44 -4.73 18.63 14.14
N SER A 45 -4.77 18.19 12.88
CA SER A 45 -4.10 18.89 11.76
C SER A 45 -4.69 20.28 11.53
N CYS A 46 -6.02 20.42 11.54
CA CYS A 46 -6.73 21.69 11.40
C CYS A 46 -6.34 22.68 12.51
N GLN A 47 -6.28 22.21 13.78
CA GLN A 47 -5.82 23.05 14.89
C GLN A 47 -4.37 23.50 14.69
N ARG A 48 -3.47 22.63 14.23
CA ARG A 48 -2.08 22.99 13.92
C ARG A 48 -1.99 24.05 12.81
N ARG A 49 -2.82 23.93 11.77
CA ARG A 49 -2.94 24.91 10.70
C ARG A 49 -3.41 26.27 11.23
N TYR A 50 -4.44 26.29 12.09
CA TYR A 50 -4.95 27.51 12.74
C TYR A 50 -3.91 28.20 13.63
N LEU A 51 -3.12 27.42 14.39
CA LEU A 51 -2.04 27.97 15.21
C LEU A 51 -0.92 28.60 14.36
N SER A 52 -0.76 28.15 13.12
CA SER A 52 0.25 28.69 12.18
C SER A 52 -0.29 29.89 11.40
N ASP A 53 -1.58 29.87 11.04
CA ASP A 53 -2.28 30.95 10.35
C ASP A 53 -3.65 31.19 11.01
N SER A 54 -3.70 32.20 11.88
CA SER A 54 -4.90 32.55 12.65
C SER A 54 -6.02 33.17 11.82
N SER A 55 -5.82 33.41 10.51
CA SER A 55 -6.87 33.87 9.61
C SER A 55 -7.83 32.77 9.16
N MET A 56 -7.48 31.51 9.41
CA MET A 56 -8.24 30.33 8.99
C MET A 56 -9.30 29.94 10.03
N ASP A 57 -10.39 29.30 9.59
CA ASP A 57 -11.44 28.80 10.50
C ASP A 57 -11.08 27.40 11.05
N PRO A 58 -10.97 27.20 12.38
CA PRO A 58 -10.66 25.90 13.00
C PRO A 58 -11.84 24.92 13.00
N THR A 59 -13.02 25.34 12.53
CA THR A 59 -14.22 24.49 12.46
C THR A 59 -14.43 23.85 11.09
N ILE A 60 -13.63 24.26 10.09
CA ILE A 60 -13.74 23.79 8.70
C ILE A 60 -12.50 22.96 8.34
N LEU A 61 -12.72 21.67 8.10
CA LEU A 61 -11.67 20.76 7.63
C LEU A 61 -11.45 20.92 6.12
N THR A 62 -10.17 20.99 5.74
CA THR A 62 -9.71 20.98 4.34
C THR A 62 -9.11 19.62 3.98
N ALA A 63 -8.94 19.34 2.68
CA ALA A 63 -8.34 18.10 2.21
C ALA A 63 -6.92 17.86 2.77
N GLU A 64 -6.15 18.93 2.97
CA GLU A 64 -4.79 18.87 3.53
C GLU A 64 -4.76 18.43 5.00
N ASP A 65 -5.86 18.67 5.75
CA ASP A 65 -5.97 18.23 7.15
C ASP A 65 -6.08 16.70 7.24
N PHE A 66 -6.70 16.06 6.24
CA PHE A 66 -6.81 14.61 6.11
C PHE A 66 -5.55 13.98 5.51
N SER A 67 -5.03 14.57 4.43
CA SER A 67 -3.82 14.07 3.76
C SER A 67 -3.01 15.21 3.16
N LYS A 68 -1.79 15.40 3.69
CA LYS A 68 -0.79 16.34 3.16
C LYS A 68 -0.30 16.01 1.75
N VAL A 69 -0.60 14.80 1.27
CA VAL A 69 -0.14 14.22 0.00
C VAL A 69 -1.26 14.23 -1.04
N TRP A 70 -2.51 14.57 -0.67
CA TRP A 70 -3.69 14.53 -1.54
C TRP A 70 -3.54 15.27 -2.87
N ASN A 71 -2.71 16.32 -2.92
CA ASN A 71 -2.48 17.11 -4.13
C ASN A 71 -1.04 17.02 -4.68
N ARG A 72 -0.26 16.00 -4.26
CA ARG A 72 1.16 15.88 -4.63
C ARG A 72 1.44 14.79 -5.67
N VAL A 73 0.55 14.58 -6.63
CA VAL A 73 0.74 13.59 -7.70
C VAL A 73 2.08 13.77 -8.46
N LEU A 74 2.66 14.98 -8.44
CA LEU A 74 3.93 15.31 -9.10
C LEU A 74 5.20 15.20 -8.23
N ASP A 75 5.10 15.06 -6.90
CA ASP A 75 6.26 15.03 -5.98
C ASP A 75 6.66 13.58 -5.61
N VAL A 76 5.78 12.61 -5.91
CA VAL A 76 5.94 11.21 -5.47
C VAL A 76 6.87 10.40 -6.37
N GLU A 77 6.93 10.70 -7.66
CA GLU A 77 7.79 9.96 -8.60
C GLU A 77 9.28 10.08 -8.23
N GLU A 78 9.72 11.27 -7.84
CA GLU A 78 11.10 11.52 -7.46
C GLU A 78 11.42 10.93 -6.07
N GLU A 79 10.45 10.90 -5.16
CA GLU A 79 10.56 10.20 -3.89
C GLU A 79 10.69 8.68 -4.09
N TYR A 80 9.85 8.09 -4.94
CA TYR A 80 9.90 6.66 -5.26
C TYR A 80 11.17 6.28 -6.00
N ARG A 81 11.66 7.12 -6.92
CA ARG A 81 12.95 6.90 -7.58
C ARG A 81 14.11 6.90 -6.57
N LYS A 82 14.07 7.74 -5.53
CA LYS A 82 15.08 7.74 -4.45
C LYS A 82 15.07 6.44 -3.64
N LEU A 83 13.91 5.80 -3.44
CA LEU A 83 13.82 4.51 -2.73
C LEU A 83 14.60 3.39 -3.46
N PHE A 84 14.64 3.43 -4.79
CA PHE A 84 15.37 2.44 -5.60
C PHE A 84 16.83 2.82 -5.91
N SER A 85 17.30 4.01 -5.52
CA SER A 85 18.68 4.46 -5.79
C SER A 85 19.77 3.49 -5.31
N SER A 86 19.47 2.72 -4.27
CA SER A 86 20.36 1.72 -3.66
C SER A 86 20.28 0.33 -4.30
N VAL A 87 19.35 0.10 -5.25
CA VAL A 87 19.07 -1.21 -5.84
C VAL A 87 19.63 -1.27 -7.26
N THR A 88 20.60 -2.15 -7.48
CA THR A 88 21.22 -2.32 -8.79
C THR A 88 20.40 -3.25 -9.70
N GLY A 89 20.37 -2.96 -11.00
CA GLY A 89 19.78 -3.83 -12.01
C GLY A 89 18.24 -3.80 -12.10
N CYS A 90 17.58 -2.86 -11.43
CA CYS A 90 16.12 -2.73 -11.44
C CYS A 90 15.58 -1.53 -12.23
N GLY A 91 16.42 -0.81 -12.97
CA GLY A 91 16.04 0.45 -13.62
C GLY A 91 14.83 0.32 -14.56
N SER A 92 14.80 -0.68 -15.44
CA SER A 92 13.68 -0.90 -16.35
C SER A 92 12.37 -1.26 -15.63
N PHE A 93 12.47 -1.97 -14.50
CA PHE A 93 11.33 -2.29 -13.66
C PHE A 93 10.79 -1.05 -12.94
N VAL A 94 11.68 -0.19 -12.42
CA VAL A 94 11.29 1.04 -11.73
C VAL A 94 10.53 1.96 -12.68
N GLU A 95 10.99 2.13 -13.91
CA GLU A 95 10.29 2.94 -14.92
C GLU A 95 8.90 2.35 -15.25
N GLN A 96 8.79 1.03 -15.42
CA GLN A 96 7.49 0.37 -15.60
C GLN A 96 6.56 0.58 -14.41
N LEU A 97 7.06 0.41 -13.19
CA LEU A 97 6.28 0.62 -11.98
C LEU A 97 5.81 2.09 -11.86
N LEU A 98 6.66 3.05 -12.19
CA LEU A 98 6.29 4.47 -12.17
C LEU A 98 5.22 4.78 -13.23
N ASP A 99 5.31 4.19 -14.43
CA ASP A 99 4.27 4.32 -15.45
C ASP A 99 2.93 3.70 -15.00
N ASP A 100 2.95 2.52 -14.39
CA ASP A 100 1.76 1.86 -13.82
C ASP A 100 1.11 2.75 -12.74
N ILE A 101 1.92 3.35 -11.87
CA ILE A 101 1.49 4.26 -10.81
C ILE A 101 0.88 5.54 -11.40
N ARG A 102 1.49 6.10 -12.46
CA ARG A 102 0.97 7.29 -13.13
C ARG A 102 -0.42 7.04 -13.72
N ILE A 103 -0.66 5.84 -14.24
CA ILE A 103 -1.98 5.43 -14.77
C ILE A 103 -2.98 5.23 -13.62
N ALA A 104 -2.55 4.70 -12.48
CA ALA A 104 -3.45 4.43 -11.35
C ALA A 104 -3.78 5.65 -10.49
N ASN A 105 -2.91 6.67 -10.41
CA ASN A 105 -3.17 7.86 -9.60
C ASN A 105 -4.52 8.55 -9.94
N PRO A 106 -4.87 8.81 -11.21
CA PRO A 106 -6.20 9.31 -11.59
C PRO A 106 -7.35 8.37 -11.22
N THR A 107 -7.10 7.06 -11.23
CA THR A 107 -8.07 5.99 -10.97
C THR A 107 -8.41 5.88 -9.48
N ILE A 108 -7.41 6.05 -8.61
CA ILE A 108 -7.58 6.17 -7.15
C ILE A 108 -8.48 7.37 -6.84
N ILE A 109 -8.24 8.52 -7.50
CA ILE A 109 -9.05 9.74 -7.36
C ILE A 109 -10.48 9.52 -7.90
N GLY A 110 -10.61 8.75 -8.99
CA GLY A 110 -11.88 8.46 -9.66
C GLY A 110 -12.79 7.43 -8.99
N ASN A 111 -12.47 6.92 -7.78
CA ASN A 111 -13.18 5.81 -7.11
C ASN A 111 -13.16 4.47 -7.87
N LEU A 112 -12.20 4.24 -8.77
CA LEU A 112 -12.04 2.96 -9.46
C LEU A 112 -11.16 1.99 -8.64
N ASP A 113 -11.36 0.68 -8.82
CA ASP A 113 -10.53 -0.34 -8.15
C ASP A 113 -9.15 -0.41 -8.79
N PHE A 114 -8.10 -0.06 -8.04
CA PHE A 114 -6.71 -0.11 -8.50
C PHE A 114 -6.29 -1.51 -8.95
N ARG A 115 -6.94 -2.56 -8.44
CA ARG A 115 -6.67 -3.97 -8.81
C ARG A 115 -6.93 -4.26 -10.28
N GLU A 116 -7.75 -3.45 -10.94
CA GLU A 116 -8.03 -3.59 -12.37
C GLU A 116 -6.97 -2.93 -13.26
N GLN A 117 -6.11 -2.08 -12.68
CA GLN A 117 -5.17 -1.26 -13.46
C GLN A 117 -3.71 -1.53 -13.15
N ILE A 118 -3.37 -2.00 -11.94
CA ILE A 118 -2.00 -2.33 -11.57
C ILE A 118 -1.85 -3.84 -11.40
N PRO A 119 -0.87 -4.47 -12.09
CA PRO A 119 -0.51 -5.86 -11.84
C PRO A 119 -0.07 -6.06 -10.40
N LEU A 120 -0.67 -7.00 -9.67
CA LEU A 120 -0.25 -7.31 -8.28
C LEU A 120 0.76 -8.46 -8.19
N ILE A 121 1.04 -9.12 -9.32
CA ILE A 121 1.96 -10.25 -9.40
C ILE A 121 3.15 -9.87 -10.27
N TYR A 122 4.35 -9.92 -9.68
CA TYR A 122 5.60 -9.57 -10.34
C TYR A 122 6.58 -10.75 -10.30
N ILE A 123 7.33 -10.95 -11.40
CA ILE A 123 8.31 -12.02 -11.53
C ILE A 123 9.71 -11.43 -11.71
N PHE A 124 10.56 -11.57 -10.69
CA PHE A 124 11.95 -11.08 -10.73
C PHE A 124 12.93 -12.15 -11.24
N ARG A 125 13.45 -11.96 -12.46
CA ARG A 125 14.52 -12.81 -13.05
C ARG A 125 15.88 -12.11 -12.98
N GLY A 126 16.95 -12.88 -12.74
CA GLY A 126 18.30 -12.33 -12.51
C GLY A 126 19.17 -13.21 -11.61
N ALA A 127 20.47 -12.93 -11.58
CA ALA A 127 21.44 -13.65 -10.76
C ALA A 127 21.24 -13.40 -9.25
N ARG A 128 21.84 -14.25 -8.40
CA ARG A 128 21.82 -14.04 -6.95
C ARG A 128 22.58 -12.74 -6.63
N GLY A 129 22.00 -11.89 -5.80
CA GLY A 129 22.59 -10.61 -5.41
C GLY A 129 22.19 -9.40 -6.26
N THR A 130 21.32 -9.55 -7.27
CA THR A 130 20.81 -8.42 -8.09
C THR A 130 19.67 -7.65 -7.43
N GLY A 131 19.68 -7.55 -6.09
CA GLY A 131 18.73 -6.71 -5.35
C GLY A 131 17.26 -7.15 -5.35
N LYS A 132 16.86 -8.29 -5.92
CA LYS A 132 15.42 -8.68 -6.06
C LYS A 132 14.59 -8.60 -4.77
N ALA A 133 15.13 -9.13 -3.67
CA ALA A 133 14.46 -9.07 -2.37
C ALA A 133 14.37 -7.61 -1.88
N SER A 134 15.42 -6.82 -2.08
CA SER A 134 15.40 -5.38 -1.79
C SER A 134 14.37 -4.64 -2.65
N THR A 135 14.22 -4.98 -3.93
CA THR A 135 13.21 -4.43 -4.83
C THR A 135 11.81 -4.70 -4.31
N ALA A 136 11.52 -5.95 -3.92
CA ALA A 136 10.22 -6.33 -3.36
C ALA A 136 9.89 -5.54 -2.07
N ARG A 137 10.89 -5.30 -1.20
CA ARG A 137 10.73 -4.46 -0.01
C ARG A 137 10.40 -3.01 -0.35
N ARG A 138 11.10 -2.41 -1.32
CA ARG A 138 10.79 -1.06 -1.78
C ARG A 138 9.41 -0.96 -2.44
N MET A 139 8.96 -2.00 -3.13
CA MET A 139 7.60 -2.06 -3.63
C MET A 139 6.57 -2.10 -2.52
N GLY A 140 6.84 -2.82 -1.42
CA GLY A 140 6.00 -2.79 -0.22
C GLY A 140 5.85 -1.37 0.32
N GLU A 141 6.95 -0.62 0.43
CA GLU A 141 6.93 0.80 0.83
C GLU A 141 6.05 1.64 -0.10
N ILE A 142 6.21 1.49 -1.41
CA ILE A 142 5.47 2.27 -2.42
C ILE A 142 3.98 1.93 -2.40
N PHE A 143 3.62 0.65 -2.43
CA PHE A 143 2.23 0.23 -2.39
C PHE A 143 1.55 0.59 -1.07
N HIS A 144 2.29 0.66 0.03
CA HIS A 144 1.77 1.19 1.28
C HIS A 144 1.56 2.72 1.22
N HIS A 145 2.51 3.47 0.68
CA HIS A 145 2.39 4.93 0.48
C HIS A 145 1.20 5.29 -0.42
N MET A 146 0.97 4.50 -1.46
CA MET A 146 -0.19 4.62 -2.36
C MET A 146 -1.48 4.03 -1.78
N ARG A 147 -1.45 3.55 -0.53
CA ARG A 147 -2.63 3.02 0.16
C ARG A 147 -3.27 1.81 -0.54
N PHE A 148 -2.48 0.97 -1.19
CA PHE A 148 -2.95 -0.32 -1.71
C PHE A 148 -2.86 -1.43 -0.68
N PHE A 149 -1.81 -1.38 0.15
CA PHE A 149 -1.57 -2.34 1.22
C PHE A 149 -1.63 -1.69 2.60
N ALA A 150 -2.07 -2.47 3.58
CA ALA A 150 -2.25 -2.01 4.95
C ALA A 150 -0.91 -1.76 5.67
N THR A 151 0.16 -2.40 5.20
CA THR A 151 1.51 -2.33 5.77
C THR A 151 2.56 -2.42 4.66
N PRO A 152 3.74 -1.80 4.81
CA PRO A 152 4.84 -1.95 3.87
C PRO A 152 5.60 -3.29 4.05
N GLU A 153 5.20 -4.09 5.04
CA GLU A 153 5.86 -5.35 5.38
C GLU A 153 5.85 -6.34 4.22
N VAL A 154 7.01 -6.97 4.01
CA VAL A 154 7.18 -8.05 3.04
C VAL A 154 7.48 -9.32 3.80
N ILE A 155 6.68 -10.35 3.55
CA ILE A 155 6.97 -11.69 4.04
C ILE A 155 7.70 -12.49 2.96
N GLU A 156 8.82 -13.09 3.33
CA GLU A 156 9.67 -13.85 2.42
C GLU A 156 9.55 -15.34 2.77
N TYR A 157 9.24 -16.16 1.77
CA TYR A 157 9.18 -17.62 1.91
C TYR A 157 9.98 -18.28 0.79
N SER A 158 10.67 -19.36 1.13
CA SER A 158 11.22 -20.27 0.14
C SER A 158 10.17 -21.32 -0.22
N VAL A 159 10.23 -21.84 -1.45
CA VAL A 159 9.41 -23.02 -1.85
C VAL A 159 9.59 -24.19 -0.88
N SER A 160 10.81 -24.39 -0.36
CA SER A 160 11.12 -25.43 0.61
C SER A 160 10.28 -25.34 1.89
N ASP A 161 9.87 -24.13 2.29
CA ASP A 161 9.05 -23.90 3.48
C ASP A 161 7.58 -24.28 3.23
N LEU A 162 7.16 -24.30 1.96
CA LEU A 162 5.79 -24.59 1.54
C LEU A 162 5.55 -26.08 1.34
N VAL A 163 6.60 -26.85 1.07
CA VAL A 163 6.49 -28.30 0.88
C VAL A 163 6.30 -28.99 2.25
N GLY A 164 5.21 -29.73 2.38
CA GLY A 164 4.92 -30.56 3.55
C GLY A 164 5.85 -31.76 3.66
N GLU A 165 6.10 -32.22 4.89
CA GLU A 165 6.82 -33.49 5.11
C GLU A 165 5.90 -34.70 4.84
N TYR A 166 4.59 -34.53 5.06
CA TYR A 166 3.58 -35.56 4.85
C TYR A 166 2.54 -35.17 3.79
N PRO A 167 1.90 -36.16 3.13
CA PRO A 167 0.78 -35.90 2.22
C PRO A 167 -0.35 -35.12 2.90
N GLY A 168 -0.74 -33.98 2.32
CA GLY A 168 -1.79 -33.11 2.86
C GLY A 168 -1.27 -31.88 3.62
N ASP A 169 -0.02 -31.90 4.10
CA ASP A 169 0.55 -30.78 4.87
C ASP A 169 0.82 -29.54 4.01
N THR A 170 1.20 -29.73 2.74
CA THR A 170 1.46 -28.61 1.80
C THR A 170 0.27 -27.67 1.71
N GLY A 171 -0.96 -28.20 1.68
CA GLY A 171 -2.17 -27.38 1.61
C GLY A 171 -2.35 -26.51 2.85
N LEU A 172 -2.11 -27.06 4.05
CA LEU A 172 -2.20 -26.32 5.31
C LEU A 172 -1.13 -25.23 5.43
N LYS A 173 0.11 -25.53 5.01
CA LYS A 173 1.21 -24.56 4.99
C LYS A 173 0.94 -23.39 4.03
N VAL A 174 0.37 -23.68 2.87
CA VAL A 174 -0.01 -22.65 1.88
C VAL A 174 -1.15 -21.77 2.41
N LEU A 175 -2.15 -22.34 3.09
CA LEU A 175 -3.22 -21.56 3.71
C LEU A 175 -2.69 -20.65 4.83
N ASP A 176 -1.86 -21.17 5.74
CA ASP A 176 -1.22 -20.39 6.80
C ASP A 176 -0.32 -19.27 6.23
N LEU A 177 0.38 -19.55 5.13
CA LEU A 177 1.13 -18.52 4.40
C LEU A 177 0.22 -17.38 3.94
N PHE A 178 -0.88 -17.70 3.26
CA PHE A 178 -1.78 -16.69 2.73
C PHE A 178 -2.42 -15.86 3.84
N ASP A 179 -2.85 -16.49 4.94
CA ASP A 179 -3.38 -15.79 6.10
C ASP A 179 -2.37 -14.80 6.71
N ARG A 180 -1.09 -15.20 6.76
CA ARG A 180 0.01 -14.30 7.20
C ARG A 180 0.32 -13.20 6.18
N ALA A 181 0.08 -13.46 4.89
CA ALA A 181 0.30 -12.55 3.78
C ALA A 181 -0.79 -11.48 3.64
N LEU A 182 -1.95 -11.66 4.28
CA LEU A 182 -3.10 -10.77 4.12
C LEU A 182 -2.72 -9.30 4.40
N GLY A 183 -2.89 -8.46 3.39
CA GLY A 183 -2.57 -7.02 3.45
C GLY A 183 -1.07 -6.68 3.39
N LYS A 184 -0.21 -7.65 3.07
CA LYS A 184 1.25 -7.54 2.93
C LYS A 184 1.71 -7.93 1.53
N VAL A 185 2.99 -7.68 1.23
CA VAL A 185 3.63 -8.24 0.03
C VAL A 185 4.17 -9.64 0.34
N LEU A 186 3.84 -10.62 -0.50
CA LEU A 186 4.37 -11.98 -0.44
C LEU A 186 5.48 -12.16 -1.48
N LEU A 187 6.70 -12.39 -1.00
CA LEU A 187 7.84 -12.75 -1.85
C LEU A 187 8.12 -14.24 -1.74
N ILE A 188 7.98 -14.96 -2.86
CA ILE A 188 8.33 -16.38 -2.97
C ILE A 188 9.66 -16.50 -3.72
N ASP A 189 10.72 -16.92 -3.02
CA ASP A 189 12.01 -17.20 -3.65
C ASP A 189 12.02 -18.60 -4.27
N LYS A 190 12.73 -18.74 -5.39
CA LYS A 190 12.91 -19.99 -6.15
C LYS A 190 11.61 -20.70 -6.54
N VAL A 191 10.61 -19.93 -6.98
CA VAL A 191 9.30 -20.46 -7.41
C VAL A 191 9.37 -21.60 -8.44
N HIS A 192 10.44 -21.66 -9.24
CA HIS A 192 10.66 -22.75 -10.22
C HIS A 192 10.73 -24.13 -9.57
N LEU A 193 11.08 -24.23 -8.28
CA LEU A 193 11.09 -25.49 -7.52
C LEU A 193 9.68 -26.06 -7.27
N LEU A 194 8.61 -25.28 -7.47
CA LEU A 194 7.24 -25.79 -7.38
C LEU A 194 6.82 -26.58 -8.62
N VAL A 195 7.56 -26.48 -9.73
CA VAL A 195 7.14 -26.98 -11.04
C VAL A 195 7.77 -28.34 -11.40
N ASP A 196 8.47 -29.00 -10.46
CA ASP A 196 9.17 -30.28 -10.69
C ASP A 196 8.24 -31.52 -10.83
N THR A 197 6.98 -31.37 -11.27
CA THR A 197 6.02 -32.49 -11.40
C THR A 197 5.22 -32.57 -12.69
N ILE A 198 5.61 -31.86 -13.76
CA ILE A 198 5.02 -32.07 -15.10
C ILE A 198 6.10 -32.55 -16.07
N ASP A 199 6.67 -33.71 -15.78
CA ASP A 199 7.44 -34.51 -16.75
C ASP A 199 7.44 -35.98 -16.28
N HIS A 200 6.28 -36.64 -16.30
CA HIS A 200 6.14 -38.11 -16.33
C HIS A 200 4.81 -38.51 -16.97
#